data_AF-A0A7C4C564-F1
#
_entry.id   AF-A0A7C4C564-F1
#
_cell.length_a   1.000
_cell.length_b   1.000
_cell.length_c   1.000
_cell.angle_alpha   90.00
_cell.angle_beta   90.00
_cell.angle_gamma   90.00
#
_symmetry.space_group_name_H-M   'P 1'
#
loop_
_entity.id
_entity.type
_entity.pdbx_description
1 polymer ?
#
loop_
_entity_poly.entity_id
_entity_poly.type
_entity_poly.pdbx_seq_one_letter_code
_entity_poly.pdbx_strand_id
1 'polypeptide(L)'
;MASDILSFIVLGYVSILSWFRSLSFLFDSRRDVRIVMVDDTIISVGSKSKVIYVAFEPLLRRILYIWVCDVANMLTSPTFLKKIRAIYGSNIVY
;
A
#
# COMPACT_ATOMS: atom_id res chain seq x y z
N MET A 1 -15.79 28.05 10.44
CA MET A 1 -15.07 27.47 9.28
C MET A 1 -13.81 26.69 9.67
N ALA A 2 -13.76 26.08 10.86
CA ALA A 2 -12.74 25.06 11.22
C ALA A 2 -13.40 23.80 11.83
N SER A 3 -14.74 23.78 11.90
CA SER A 3 -15.55 22.70 12.47
C SER A 3 -15.96 21.63 11.44
N ASP A 4 -16.00 21.96 10.15
CA ASP A 4 -16.65 21.14 9.14
C ASP A 4 -15.74 20.04 8.56
N ILE A 5 -14.42 20.17 8.75
CA ILE A 5 -13.43 19.17 8.32
C ILE A 5 -13.27 18.07 9.38
N LEU A 6 -13.38 18.41 10.67
CA LEU A 6 -13.31 17.46 11.77
C LEU A 6 -14.55 16.56 11.86
N SER A 7 -15.71 17.01 11.36
CA SER A 7 -16.92 16.19 11.26
C SER A 7 -16.88 15.11 10.17
N PHE A 8 -15.96 15.20 9.20
CA PHE A 8 -15.83 14.19 8.15
C PHE A 8 -15.00 12.97 8.57
N ILE A 9 -14.17 13.11 9.61
CA ILE A 9 -13.23 12.06 10.04
C ILE A 9 -13.56 11.64 11.48
N VAL A 10 -14.83 11.34 11.72
CA VAL A 10 -15.25 10.41 12.77
C VAL A 10 -15.99 9.26 12.09
N LEU A 11 -15.40 8.72 11.02
CA LEU A 11 -15.81 7.43 10.49
C LEU A 11 -15.28 6.39 11.47
N GLY A 12 -16.18 5.97 12.38
CA GLY A 12 -15.88 5.00 13.42
C GLY A 12 -15.17 3.78 12.86
N TYR A 13 -14.28 3.20 13.66
CA TYR A 13 -13.52 1.98 13.39
C TYR A 13 -14.27 0.92 12.56
N VAL A 14 -15.60 0.79 12.78
CA VAL A 14 -16.50 -0.12 12.03
C VAL A 14 -16.60 0.20 10.52
N SER A 15 -16.71 1.48 10.13
CA SER A 15 -16.82 1.87 8.71
C SER A 15 -15.52 1.61 7.96
N ILE A 16 -14.38 1.94 8.56
CA ILE A 16 -13.06 1.64 8.00
C ILE A 16 -12.85 0.13 7.90
N LEU A 17 -13.23 -0.62 8.94
CA LEU A 17 -13.15 -2.07 8.94
C LEU A 17 -14.06 -2.71 7.88
N SER A 18 -15.28 -2.20 7.71
CA SER A 18 -16.21 -2.65 6.67
C SER A 18 -15.64 -2.38 5.27
N TRP A 19 -15.04 -1.22 5.06
CA TRP A 19 -14.36 -0.88 3.81
C TRP A 19 -13.19 -1.83 3.56
N PHE A 20 -12.33 -2.04 4.55
CA PHE A 20 -11.21 -2.97 4.45
C PHE A 20 -11.67 -4.41 4.14
N ARG A 21 -12.75 -4.87 4.78
CA ARG A 21 -13.39 -6.17 4.47
C ARG A 21 -13.90 -6.23 3.04
N SER A 22 -14.55 -5.18 2.53
CA SER A 22 -15.00 -5.14 1.14
C SER A 22 -13.84 -5.16 0.14
N LEU A 23 -12.65 -4.74 0.56
CA LEU A 23 -11.43 -4.71 -0.24
C LEU A 23 -10.52 -5.92 -0.01
N SER A 24 -10.94 -6.90 0.81
CA SER A 24 -10.08 -8.04 1.15
C SER A 24 -9.74 -8.92 -0.05
N PHE A 25 -10.57 -8.90 -1.10
CA PHE A 25 -10.28 -9.59 -2.37
C PHE A 25 -9.01 -9.04 -3.06
N LEU A 26 -8.60 -7.81 -2.75
CA LEU A 26 -7.33 -7.26 -3.21
C LEU A 26 -6.13 -7.94 -2.55
N PHE A 27 -6.29 -8.67 -1.45
CA PHE A 27 -5.21 -9.29 -0.71
C PHE A 27 -5.34 -10.82 -0.78
N ASP A 28 -5.03 -11.40 -1.94
CA ASP A 28 -5.04 -12.86 -2.16
C ASP A 28 -3.65 -13.48 -1.90
N SER A 29 -3.61 -14.64 -1.25
CA SER A 29 -2.41 -15.36 -0.83
C SER A 29 -1.75 -16.20 -1.93
N ARG A 30 -2.37 -16.32 -3.12
CA ARG A 30 -1.81 -17.07 -4.26
C ARG A 30 -0.43 -16.54 -4.64
N ARG A 31 0.53 -17.40 -4.97
CA ARG A 31 1.91 -16.97 -5.29
C ARG A 31 2.21 -16.77 -6.76
N ASP A 32 1.23 -16.99 -7.64
CA ASP A 32 1.38 -16.73 -9.07
C ASP A 32 1.37 -15.22 -9.34
N VAL A 33 2.55 -14.61 -9.23
CA VAL A 33 2.81 -13.23 -9.63
C VAL A 33 3.62 -13.27 -10.91
N ARG A 34 3.13 -12.60 -11.94
CA ARG A 34 3.77 -12.53 -13.26
C ARG A 34 4.35 -11.15 -13.51
N ILE A 35 3.64 -10.11 -13.08
CA ILE A 35 3.98 -8.71 -13.30
C ILE A 35 3.75 -7.94 -12.00
N VAL A 36 4.72 -7.10 -11.62
CA VAL A 36 4.54 -6.23 -10.46
C VAL A 36 4.67 -4.79 -10.89
N MET A 37 3.57 -4.05 -10.74
CA MET A 37 3.57 -2.60 -10.79
C MET A 37 3.87 -2.07 -9.40
N VAL A 38 4.84 -1.17 -9.29
CA VAL A 38 5.17 -0.48 -8.05
C VAL A 38 4.87 0.99 -8.23
N ASP A 39 4.18 1.56 -7.26
CA ASP A 39 3.95 2.99 -7.17
C ASP A 39 4.23 3.47 -5.75
N ASP A 40 4.58 4.74 -5.61
CA ASP A 40 4.79 5.39 -4.33
C ASP A 40 4.02 6.70 -4.24
N THR A 41 3.44 6.94 -3.08
CA THR A 41 2.63 8.13 -2.82
C THR A 41 3.01 8.73 -1.48
N ILE A 42 3.30 10.03 -1.50
CA ILE A 42 3.52 10.81 -0.29
C ILE A 42 2.16 11.17 0.30
N ILE A 43 1.98 10.85 1.58
CA ILE A 43 0.78 11.21 2.35
C ILE A 43 1.17 12.05 3.57
N SER A 44 0.27 12.93 3.99
CA SER A 44 0.42 13.70 5.22
C SER A 44 -0.37 13.04 6.34
N VAL A 45 0.28 12.73 7.45
CA VAL A 45 -0.32 12.18 8.67
C VAL A 45 -0.01 13.13 9.83
N GLY A 46 -0.99 13.96 10.20
CA GLY A 46 -0.77 15.06 11.13
C GLY A 46 0.26 16.06 10.57
N SER A 47 1.29 16.35 11.35
CA SER A 47 2.40 17.24 10.95
C SER A 47 3.56 16.53 10.23
N LYS A 48 3.44 15.23 9.94
CA LYS A 48 4.51 14.43 9.33
C LYS A 48 4.11 13.99 7.93
N SER A 49 5.06 14.05 6.98
CA SER A 49 4.93 13.31 5.72
C SER A 49 5.39 11.87 5.91
N LYS A 50 4.70 10.96 5.22
CA LYS A 50 5.07 9.55 5.09
C LYS A 50 5.01 9.19 3.61
N VAL A 51 5.73 8.15 3.23
CA VAL A 51 5.64 7.56 1.89
C VAL A 51 5.04 6.18 2.00
N ILE A 52 4.03 5.91 1.19
CA ILE A 52 3.43 4.60 1.02
C ILE A 52 3.94 4.04 -0.30
N TYR A 53 4.57 2.89 -0.24
CA TYR A 53 4.86 2.06 -1.40
C TYR A 53 3.79 0.99 -1.54
N VAL A 54 3.28 0.82 -2.76
CA VAL A 54 2.31 -0.20 -3.10
C VAL A 54 2.84 -1.04 -4.25
N ALA A 55 2.81 -2.35 -4.10
CA ALA A 55 3.04 -3.31 -5.16
C ALA A 55 1.73 -3.97 -5.56
N PHE A 56 1.43 -3.95 -6.85
CA PHE A 56 0.17 -4.40 -7.42
C PHE A 56 0.41 -5.36 -8.59
N GLU A 57 -0.32 -6.46 -8.61
CA GLU A 57 -0.37 -7.38 -9.76
C GLU A 57 -1.60 -7.05 -10.61
N PRO A 58 -1.41 -6.49 -11.81
CA PRO A 58 -2.53 -6.02 -12.64
C PRO A 58 -3.39 -7.16 -13.19
N LEU A 59 -2.82 -8.34 -13.48
CA LEU A 59 -3.56 -9.44 -14.10
C LEU A 59 -4.57 -10.06 -13.13
N LEU A 60 -4.17 -10.18 -11.86
CA LEU A 60 -5.01 -10.72 -10.79
C LEU A 60 -5.73 -9.62 -10.00
N ARG A 61 -5.53 -8.34 -10.36
CA ARG A 61 -6.14 -7.16 -9.75
C ARG A 61 -5.99 -7.15 -8.22
N ARG A 62 -4.77 -7.37 -7.73
CA ARG A 62 -4.51 -7.54 -6.29
C ARG A 62 -3.27 -6.78 -5.82
N ILE A 63 -3.32 -6.33 -4.58
CA ILE A 63 -2.21 -5.75 -3.85
C ILE A 63 -1.36 -6.89 -3.29
N LEU A 64 -0.08 -6.86 -3.64
CA LEU A 64 0.91 -7.85 -3.20
C LEU A 64 1.60 -7.42 -1.91
N TYR A 65 1.93 -6.13 -1.80
CA TYR A 65 2.64 -5.61 -0.65
C TYR A 65 2.41 -4.11 -0.49
N ILE A 66 2.23 -3.67 0.76
CA ILE A 66 2.18 -2.26 1.13
C ILE A 66 3.25 -2.03 2.18
N TRP A 67 4.02 -0.95 2.03
CA TRP A 67 5.00 -0.56 3.03
C TRP A 67 4.94 0.96 3.25
N VAL A 68 4.96 1.37 4.52
CA VAL A 68 4.97 2.78 4.91
C VAL A 68 6.29 3.12 5.57
N CYS A 69 6.88 4.24 5.19
CA CYS A 69 8.11 4.75 5.78
C CYS A 69 8.09 6.28 5.92
N ASP A 70 8.98 6.80 6.77
CA ASP A 70 9.00 8.21 7.15
C ASP A 70 9.66 9.11 6.12
N VAL A 71 10.62 8.58 5.35
CA VAL A 71 11.42 9.35 4.39
C VAL A 71 11.63 8.49 3.15
N ALA A 72 11.20 8.99 1.98
CA ALA A 72 11.71 8.50 0.70
C ALA A 72 13.12 9.04 0.50
N ASN A 73 14.08 8.13 0.48
CA ASN A 73 15.47 8.36 0.16
C ASN A 73 15.92 7.33 -0.87
N MET A 74 17.14 7.47 -1.38
CA MET A 74 17.63 6.62 -2.46
C MET A 74 17.67 5.11 -2.10
N LEU A 75 17.60 4.77 -0.81
CA LEU A 75 17.65 3.39 -0.32
C LEU A 75 16.26 2.77 -0.08
N THR A 76 15.20 3.57 -0.06
CA THR A 76 13.86 3.08 0.31
C THR A 76 13.26 2.23 -0.80
N SER A 77 13.26 2.71 -2.05
CA SER A 77 12.75 1.92 -3.18
C SER A 77 13.50 0.58 -3.37
N PRO A 78 14.86 0.52 -3.33
CA PRO A 78 15.58 -0.75 -3.37
C PRO A 78 15.24 -1.69 -2.21
N THR A 79 15.02 -1.14 -1.00
CA THR A 79 14.63 -1.93 0.17
C THR A 79 13.24 -2.53 -0.01
N PHE A 80 12.30 -1.75 -0.55
CA PHE A 80 10.95 -2.20 -0.87
C PHE A 80 10.98 -3.37 -1.88
N LEU A 81 11.73 -3.21 -2.98
CA LEU A 81 11.88 -4.25 -4.00
C LEU A 81 12.52 -5.53 -3.44
N LYS A 82 13.54 -5.40 -2.58
CA LYS A 82 14.14 -6.56 -1.90
C LYS A 82 13.12 -7.33 -1.06
N LYS A 83 12.23 -6.62 -0.35
CA LYS A 83 11.17 -7.26 0.45
C LYS A 83 10.17 -8.01 -0.43
N ILE A 84 9.74 -7.42 -1.54
CA ILE A 84 8.84 -8.09 -2.50
C ILE A 84 9.49 -9.35 -3.07
N ARG A 85 10.74 -9.23 -3.50
CA ARG A 85 11.52 -10.35 -4.05
C ARG A 85 11.68 -11.48 -3.02
N ALA A 86 11.82 -11.17 -1.74
CA ALA A 86 11.90 -12.17 -0.68
C ALA A 86 10.59 -12.96 -0.50
N ILE A 87 9.43 -12.36 -0.81
CA ILE A 87 8.12 -13.00 -0.67
C ILE A 87 7.76 -13.82 -1.92
N TYR A 88 7.98 -13.25 -3.11
CA TYR A 88 7.47 -13.79 -4.38
C TYR A 88 8.56 -14.37 -5.30
N GLY A 89 9.85 -14.22 -4.96
CA GLY A 89 10.96 -14.77 -5.72
C GLY A 89 11.46 -13.85 -6.85
N SER A 90 12.37 -14.39 -7.68
CA SER A 90 13.12 -13.62 -8.69
C SER A 90 12.50 -13.66 -10.09
N ASN A 91 11.39 -14.40 -10.29
CA ASN A 91 10.74 -14.56 -11.59
C ASN A 91 9.77 -13.41 -11.93
N ILE A 92 9.82 -12.34 -11.15
CA ILE A 92 9.01 -11.14 -11.38
C ILE A 92 9.69 -10.33 -12.47
N VAL A 93 8.98 -10.12 -13.57
CA VAL A 93 9.41 -9.21 -14.64
C VAL A 93 8.90 -7.82 -14.26
N TYR A 94 9.83 -6.86 -14.15
CA TYR A 94 9.57 -5.45 -13.87
C TYR A 94 9.29 -4.70 -15.17
#